data_AF-A0A855X8K1-F1
#
_entry.id   AF-A0A855X8K1-F1
#
_cell.length_a   1.000
_cell.length_b   1.000
_cell.length_c   1.000
_cell.angle_alpha   90.00
_cell.angle_beta   90.00
_cell.angle_gamma   90.00
#
_symmetry.space_group_name_H-M   'P 1'
#
loop_
_entity.id
_entity.type
_entity.pdbx_description
1 polymer ?
#
loop_
_entity_poly.entity_id
_entity_poly.type
_entity_poly.pdbx_seq_one_letter_code
_entity_poly.pdbx_strand_id
1 'polypeptide(L)'
;MAVQKCYYCANPLNEEDMVIKPIPLKTKRGFRNYKRKFHIDCLPKYLKEHKNIKFKEQENSDWDQVYRYFKSEILNLPAGANLSKYCVERLLGLRVGKFRPSSTNVRGNKQGYSFKTIYYTLLYSYDTIKKAQKTVDFNNEEHEVNYIMKIVTGNINFIQRRLDALDKERKKVEKISKEEEKKIEQPTVAYKRKGSGRRKVDFI
;
A
#
# COMPACT_ATOMS: atom_id res chain seq x y z
N MET A 1 12.17 24.12 17.86
CA MET A 1 13.07 23.41 16.91
C MET A 1 12.23 22.56 15.97
N ALA A 2 12.52 22.55 14.66
CA ALA A 2 11.76 21.71 13.72
C ALA A 2 12.09 20.24 13.99
N VAL A 3 11.09 19.46 14.42
CA VAL A 3 11.23 18.03 14.70
C VAL A 3 11.65 17.30 13.43
N GLN A 4 12.81 16.65 13.47
CA GLN A 4 13.32 15.89 12.33
C GLN A 4 12.47 14.62 12.15
N LYS A 5 12.12 14.29 10.91
CA LYS A 5 11.24 13.15 10.59
C LYS A 5 11.96 12.13 9.72
N CYS A 6 11.68 10.85 9.97
CA CYS A 6 12.19 9.76 9.17
C CYS A 6 11.61 9.78 7.76
N TYR A 7 12.47 9.61 6.75
CA TYR A 7 12.07 9.62 5.34
C TYR A 7 11.13 8.46 4.98
N TYR A 8 11.23 7.31 5.66
CA TYR A 8 10.43 6.13 5.37
C TYR A 8 9.07 6.12 6.09
N CYS A 9 9.03 6.43 7.40
CA CYS A 9 7.82 6.31 8.21
C CYS A 9 7.19 7.63 8.68
N ALA A 10 7.80 8.81 8.40
CA ALA A 10 7.38 10.14 8.89
C ALA A 10 7.37 10.36 10.41
N ASN A 11 7.61 9.34 11.21
CA ASN A 11 7.72 9.49 12.66
C ASN A 11 8.92 10.37 13.04
N PRO A 12 8.85 11.05 14.20
CA PRO A 12 9.96 11.85 14.70
C PRO A 12 11.21 10.98 14.88
N LEU A 13 12.37 11.58 14.61
CA LEU A 13 13.69 10.99 14.82
C LEU A 13 14.27 11.52 16.12
N ASN A 14 14.77 10.59 16.94
CA ASN A 14 15.70 10.91 18.01
C ASN A 14 17.12 10.95 17.43
N GLU A 15 18.04 11.68 18.08
CA GLU A 15 19.41 11.81 17.59
C GLU A 15 20.16 10.47 17.60
N GLU A 16 19.89 9.61 18.60
CA GLU A 16 20.49 8.28 18.76
C GLU A 16 20.05 7.29 17.66
N ASP A 17 18.80 7.36 17.21
CA ASP A 17 18.22 6.44 16.22
C ASP A 17 18.46 6.89 14.77
N MET A 18 19.14 8.02 14.56
CA MET A 18 19.22 8.66 13.26
C MET A 18 20.36 8.12 12.41
N VAL A 19 20.01 7.55 11.25
CA VAL A 19 20.97 7.15 10.21
C VAL A 19 20.81 8.03 8.98
N ILE A 20 21.92 8.57 8.49
CA ILE A 20 21.96 9.36 7.26
C ILE A 20 22.49 8.49 6.11
N LYS A 21 21.68 8.29 5.06
CA LYS A 21 22.08 7.58 3.85
C LYS A 21 21.93 8.48 2.62
N PRO A 22 22.96 8.58 1.75
CA PRO A 22 22.79 9.19 0.43
C PRO A 22 21.95 8.28 -0.46
N ILE A 23 20.85 8.81 -0.99
CA ILE A 23 19.99 8.09 -1.93
C ILE A 23 20.12 8.73 -3.31
N PRO A 24 20.49 7.95 -4.34
CA PRO A 24 20.54 8.45 -5.71
C PRO A 24 19.11 8.64 -6.23
N LEU A 25 18.77 9.87 -6.61
CA LEU A 25 17.51 10.19 -7.29
C LEU A 25 17.80 10.67 -8.71
N LYS A 26 17.02 10.17 -9.67
CA LYS A 26 17.07 10.63 -11.05
C LYS A 26 16.49 12.03 -11.12
N THR A 27 17.29 12.98 -11.59
CA THR A 27 16.90 14.36 -11.89
C THR A 27 17.01 14.59 -13.39
N LYS A 28 16.52 15.74 -13.89
CA LYS A 28 16.64 16.11 -15.31
C LYS A 28 18.10 16.14 -15.79
N ARG A 29 19.06 16.39 -14.89
CA ARG A 29 20.51 16.51 -15.19
C ARG A 29 21.31 15.24 -14.86
N GLY A 30 20.65 14.11 -14.58
CA GLY A 30 21.30 12.86 -14.17
C GLY A 30 21.00 12.47 -12.73
N PHE A 31 21.83 11.60 -12.15
CA PHE A 31 21.65 11.12 -10.78
C PHE A 31 22.27 12.07 -9.77
N ARG A 32 21.48 12.51 -8.77
CA ARG A 32 21.97 13.30 -7.64
C ARG A 32 21.74 12.54 -6.34
N ASN A 33 22.77 12.51 -5.48
CA ASN A 33 22.72 11.89 -4.18
C ASN A 33 22.13 12.86 -3.15
N TYR A 34 20.94 12.54 -2.64
CA TYR A 34 20.28 13.31 -1.58
C TYR A 34 20.52 12.64 -0.24
N LYS A 35 21.05 13.38 0.75
CA LYS A 35 21.21 12.89 2.12
C LYS A 35 19.83 12.79 2.77
N ARG A 36 19.38 11.57 3.04
CA ARG A 36 18.08 11.28 3.68
C ARG A 36 18.31 10.67 5.06
N LYS A 37 17.41 11.00 6.00
CA LYS A 37 17.45 10.58 7.40
C LYS A 37 16.45 9.46 7.64
N PHE A 38 16.87 8.40 8.32
CA PHE A 38 16.08 7.21 8.63
C PHE A 38 16.25 6.82 10.09
N HIS A 39 15.29 6.07 10.64
CA HIS A 39 15.55 5.25 11.83
C HIS A 39 16.47 4.09 11.43
N ILE A 40 17.29 3.61 12.38
CA ILE A 40 18.13 2.41 12.23
C ILE A 40 17.32 1.24 11.66
N ASP A 41 16.13 0.97 12.21
CA ASP A 41 15.26 -0.12 11.78
C ASP A 41 14.55 0.11 10.43
N CYS A 42 14.40 1.37 10.04
CA CYS A 42 13.68 1.74 8.84
C CYS A 42 14.55 1.60 7.58
N LEU A 43 15.86 1.84 7.71
CA LEU A 43 16.78 1.80 6.56
C LEU A 43 16.86 0.41 5.90
N PRO A 44 17.03 -0.71 6.63
CA PRO A 44 17.05 -2.05 6.03
C PRO A 44 15.74 -2.40 5.31
N LYS A 45 14.59 -2.02 5.91
CA LYS A 45 13.26 -2.24 5.32
C LYS A 45 13.12 -1.48 4.00
N TYR A 46 13.49 -0.21 4.00
CA TYR A 46 13.50 0.63 2.81
C TYR A 46 14.38 0.04 1.70
N LEU A 47 15.59 -0.40 2.01
CA LEU A 47 16.51 -0.97 1.02
C LEU A 47 15.97 -2.29 0.42
N LYS A 48 15.36 -3.15 1.24
CA LYS A 48 14.76 -4.41 0.79
C LYS A 48 13.62 -4.15 -0.21
N GLU A 49 12.75 -3.20 0.09
CA GLU A 49 11.62 -2.86 -0.76
C GLU A 49 12.04 -2.16 -2.05
N HIS A 50 12.98 -1.20 -1.98
CA HIS A 50 13.49 -0.51 -3.16
C HIS A 50 14.33 -1.40 -4.08
N LYS A 51 14.88 -2.52 -3.59
CA LYS A 51 15.51 -3.54 -4.44
C LYS A 51 14.50 -4.49 -5.08
N ASN A 52 13.30 -4.64 -4.50
CA ASN A 52 12.29 -5.54 -5.01
C ASN A 52 11.62 -4.96 -6.28
N ILE A 53 11.97 -5.53 -7.43
CA ILE A 53 11.46 -5.11 -8.74
C ILE A 53 9.93 -5.29 -8.79
N LYS A 54 9.42 -6.43 -8.32
CA LYS A 54 7.98 -6.74 -8.31
C LYS A 54 7.16 -5.70 -7.55
N PHE A 55 7.69 -5.24 -6.41
CA PHE A 55 7.02 -4.21 -5.61
C PHE A 55 6.88 -2.89 -6.36
N LYS A 56 7.94 -2.47 -7.08
CA LYS A 56 7.91 -1.25 -7.90
C LYS A 56 6.95 -1.35 -9.07
N GLU A 57 6.93 -2.49 -9.75
CA GLU A 57 6.00 -2.74 -10.85
C GLU A 57 4.56 -2.70 -10.38
N GLN A 58 4.28 -3.31 -9.22
CA GLN A 58 2.95 -3.27 -8.62
C GLN A 58 2.55 -1.85 -8.20
N GLU A 59 3.44 -1.10 -7.55
CA GLU A 59 3.15 0.29 -7.17
C GLU A 59 2.94 1.19 -8.40
N ASN A 60 3.63 0.93 -9.52
CA ASN A 60 3.40 1.64 -10.78
C ASN A 60 2.05 1.29 -11.41
N SER A 61 1.67 0.00 -11.39
CA SER A 61 0.39 -0.48 -11.89
C SER A 61 -0.77 0.11 -11.08
N ASP A 62 -0.68 0.09 -9.76
CA ASP A 62 -1.69 0.68 -8.87
C ASP A 62 -1.81 2.20 -9.11
N TRP A 63 -0.69 2.90 -9.34
CA TRP A 63 -0.72 4.31 -9.71
C TRP A 63 -1.41 4.55 -11.05
N ASP A 64 -1.15 3.71 -12.05
CA ASP A 64 -1.79 3.82 -13.37
C ASP A 64 -3.30 3.62 -13.28
N GLN A 65 -3.77 2.70 -12.43
CA GLN A 65 -5.20 2.53 -12.13
C GLN A 65 -5.82 3.78 -11.53
N VAL A 66 -5.18 4.37 -10.50
CA VAL A 66 -5.64 5.64 -9.90
C VAL A 66 -5.70 6.75 -10.95
N TYR A 67 -4.64 6.89 -11.75
CA TYR A 67 -4.53 7.93 -12.77
C TYR A 67 -5.62 7.80 -13.83
N ARG A 68 -5.79 6.61 -14.40
CA ARG A 68 -6.78 6.34 -15.45
C ARG A 68 -8.19 6.53 -14.95
N TYR A 69 -8.52 5.97 -13.79
CA TYR A 69 -9.85 6.08 -13.21
C TYR A 69 -10.21 7.53 -12.86
N PHE A 70 -9.27 8.28 -12.27
CA PHE A 70 -9.50 9.69 -11.98
C PHE A 70 -9.69 10.52 -13.26
N LYS A 71 -8.95 10.21 -14.32
CA LYS A 71 -9.06 10.86 -15.62
C LYS A 71 -10.40 10.56 -16.32
N SER A 72 -10.73 9.29 -16.51
CA SER A 72 -11.88 8.87 -17.31
C SER A 72 -13.18 8.94 -16.53
N GLU A 73 -13.22 8.36 -15.33
CA GLU A 73 -14.48 8.18 -14.60
C GLU A 73 -14.82 9.37 -13.73
N ILE A 74 -13.82 10.03 -13.12
CA ILE A 74 -14.08 11.16 -12.21
C ILE A 74 -14.21 12.47 -12.99
N LEU A 75 -13.20 12.81 -13.79
CA LEU A 75 -13.17 14.08 -14.53
C LEU A 75 -13.74 14.01 -15.95
N ASN A 76 -14.09 12.81 -16.46
CA ASN A 76 -14.64 12.63 -17.80
C ASN A 76 -13.78 13.25 -18.92
N LEU A 77 -12.46 13.24 -18.75
CA LEU A 77 -11.55 13.84 -19.72
C LEU A 77 -11.43 12.97 -20.98
N PRO A 78 -11.27 13.58 -22.17
CA PRO A 78 -11.11 12.83 -23.41
C PRO A 78 -9.81 12.03 -23.42
N ALA A 79 -9.75 10.97 -24.23
CA ALA A 79 -8.62 10.04 -24.26
C ALA A 79 -7.27 10.73 -24.50
N GLY A 80 -7.23 11.79 -25.32
CA GLY A 80 -6.01 12.57 -25.61
C GLY A 80 -5.60 13.60 -24.55
N ALA A 81 -6.50 13.95 -23.61
CA ALA A 81 -6.18 14.94 -22.58
C ALA A 81 -5.38 14.30 -21.44
N ASN A 82 -4.43 15.05 -20.86
CA ASN A 82 -3.72 14.61 -19.66
C ASN A 82 -4.32 15.25 -18.42
N LEU A 83 -4.22 14.59 -17.27
CA LEU A 83 -4.51 15.23 -15.99
C LEU A 83 -3.63 16.46 -15.81
N SER A 84 -4.22 17.55 -15.32
CA SER A 84 -3.47 18.74 -14.93
C SER A 84 -2.40 18.38 -13.89
N LYS A 85 -1.30 19.14 -13.87
CA LYS A 85 -0.22 18.96 -12.88
C LYS A 85 -0.80 19.01 -11.46
N TYR A 86 -1.78 19.87 -11.26
CA TYR A 86 -2.48 20.02 -9.99
C TYR A 86 -3.18 18.72 -9.55
N CYS A 87 -3.99 18.11 -10.42
CA CYS A 87 -4.62 16.81 -10.15
C CYS A 87 -3.61 15.75 -9.72
N VAL A 88 -2.51 15.62 -10.47
CA VAL A 88 -1.45 14.65 -10.19
C VAL A 88 -0.81 14.93 -8.83
N GLU A 89 -0.47 16.19 -8.53
CA GLU A 89 0.10 16.57 -7.24
C GLU A 89 -0.84 16.25 -6.06
N ARG A 90 -2.15 16.43 -6.22
CA ARG A 90 -3.14 16.11 -5.17
C ARG A 90 -3.25 14.61 -4.92
N LEU A 91 -3.32 13.80 -5.98
CA LEU A 91 -3.35 12.34 -5.86
C LEU A 91 -2.06 11.79 -5.24
N LEU A 92 -0.88 12.27 -5.68
CA LEU A 92 0.41 11.91 -5.09
C LEU A 92 0.54 12.43 -3.65
N GLY A 93 -0.17 13.51 -3.29
CA GLY A 93 -0.26 14.02 -1.93
C GLY A 93 -0.83 12.98 -0.97
N LEU A 94 -1.89 12.27 -1.36
CA LEU A 94 -2.50 11.19 -0.56
C LEU A 94 -1.52 10.05 -0.26
N ARG A 95 -0.65 9.72 -1.22
CA ARG A 95 0.40 8.69 -1.06
C ARG A 95 1.39 9.02 0.06
N VAL A 96 1.65 10.31 0.27
CA VAL A 96 2.62 10.84 1.24
C VAL A 96 1.94 11.39 2.51
N GLY A 97 0.62 11.44 2.55
CA GLY A 97 -0.13 12.02 3.67
C GLY A 97 0.00 13.55 3.74
N LYS A 98 0.16 14.22 2.59
CA LYS A 98 0.31 15.69 2.50
C LYS A 98 -0.68 16.27 1.49
N PHE A 99 -0.92 17.58 1.58
CA PHE A 99 -1.74 18.28 0.59
C PHE A 99 -1.14 18.21 -0.83
N ARG A 100 0.16 18.49 -0.97
CA ARG A 100 0.93 18.25 -2.20
C ARG A 100 2.33 17.79 -1.84
N PRO A 101 2.95 16.89 -2.61
CA PRO A 101 4.34 16.50 -2.40
C PRO A 101 5.29 17.56 -2.96
N SER A 102 6.48 17.70 -2.37
CA SER A 102 7.52 18.59 -2.89
C SER A 102 8.17 18.09 -4.19
N SER A 103 7.94 16.83 -4.55
CA SER A 103 8.44 16.19 -5.78
C SER A 103 7.57 15.01 -6.20
N THR A 104 7.58 14.65 -7.47
CA THR A 104 6.80 13.53 -8.02
C THR A 104 7.32 12.13 -7.63
N ASN A 105 8.55 12.03 -7.11
CA ASN A 105 9.12 10.76 -6.69
C ASN A 105 8.64 10.38 -5.28
N VAL A 106 7.38 9.95 -5.19
CA VAL A 106 6.72 9.55 -3.94
C VAL A 106 6.66 8.04 -3.73
N ARG A 107 7.10 7.27 -4.73
CA ARG A 107 7.08 5.81 -4.74
C ARG A 107 7.99 5.23 -3.65
N GLY A 108 7.52 4.17 -3.00
CA GLY A 108 8.20 3.51 -1.89
C GLY A 108 8.16 4.25 -0.54
N ASN A 109 7.51 5.41 -0.47
CA ASN A 109 7.34 6.13 0.79
C ASN A 109 6.11 5.59 1.56
N LYS A 110 6.18 5.27 2.86
CA LYS A 110 5.03 4.69 3.61
C LYS A 110 4.25 5.69 4.47
N GLN A 111 4.46 6.97 4.26
CA GLN A 111 3.89 8.03 5.10
C GLN A 111 2.38 8.23 4.93
N GLY A 112 1.82 7.88 3.77
CA GLY A 112 0.39 7.97 3.50
C GLY A 112 -0.22 6.66 3.02
N TYR A 113 -1.29 6.76 2.24
CA TYR A 113 -2.06 5.60 1.81
C TYR A 113 -1.45 4.94 0.58
N SER A 114 -1.60 3.61 0.45
CA SER A 114 -1.20 2.92 -0.79
C SER A 114 -2.03 3.39 -1.99
N PHE A 115 -1.50 3.31 -3.21
CA PHE A 115 -2.28 3.65 -4.41
C PHE A 115 -3.51 2.75 -4.56
N LYS A 116 -3.39 1.48 -4.20
CA LYS A 116 -4.53 0.55 -4.09
C LYS A 116 -5.63 1.09 -3.16
N THR A 117 -5.29 1.57 -1.96
CA THR A 117 -6.26 2.19 -1.03
C THR A 117 -6.92 3.41 -1.65
N ILE A 118 -6.13 4.28 -2.31
CA ILE A 118 -6.63 5.49 -2.96
C ILE A 118 -7.64 5.11 -4.06
N TYR A 119 -7.32 4.12 -4.90
CA TYR A 119 -8.19 3.63 -5.97
C TYR A 119 -9.53 3.12 -5.42
N TYR A 120 -9.52 2.24 -4.43
CA TYR A 120 -10.77 1.75 -3.82
C TYR A 120 -11.57 2.85 -3.13
N THR A 121 -10.90 3.86 -2.59
CA THR A 121 -11.60 5.01 -2.00
C THR A 121 -12.28 5.86 -3.06
N LEU A 122 -11.67 6.03 -4.23
CA LEU A 122 -12.28 6.70 -5.38
C LEU A 122 -13.51 5.93 -5.88
N LEU A 123 -13.41 4.61 -6.02
CA LEU A 123 -14.56 3.75 -6.37
C LEU A 123 -15.70 3.87 -5.37
N TYR A 124 -15.39 3.77 -4.08
CA TYR A 124 -16.38 3.90 -3.01
C TYR A 124 -17.05 5.28 -2.98
N SER A 125 -16.27 6.33 -3.28
CA SER A 125 -16.76 7.71 -3.23
C SER A 125 -17.41 8.15 -4.55
N TYR A 126 -17.48 7.30 -5.57
CA TYR A 126 -17.89 7.67 -6.93
C TYR A 126 -19.24 8.40 -6.96
N ASP A 127 -20.29 7.81 -6.39
CA ASP A 127 -21.64 8.41 -6.41
C ASP A 127 -21.69 9.75 -5.67
N THR A 128 -20.98 9.85 -4.54
CA THR A 128 -20.89 11.10 -3.77
C THR A 128 -20.15 12.19 -4.53
N ILE A 129 -19.08 11.82 -5.25
CA ILE A 129 -18.36 12.74 -6.13
C ILE A 129 -19.25 13.19 -7.29
N LYS A 130 -19.91 12.27 -7.98
CA LYS A 130 -20.80 12.59 -9.10
C LYS A 130 -21.99 13.44 -8.70
N LYS A 131 -22.54 13.21 -7.50
CA LYS A 131 -23.58 14.08 -6.95
C LYS A 131 -23.03 15.48 -6.70
N ALA A 132 -21.88 15.61 -6.04
CA ALA A 132 -21.26 16.91 -5.80
C ALA A 132 -20.96 17.67 -7.10
N GLN A 133 -20.48 16.98 -8.14
CA GLN A 133 -20.25 17.55 -9.47
C GLN A 133 -21.50 18.10 -10.15
N LYS A 134 -22.69 17.63 -9.78
CA LYS A 134 -23.96 18.14 -10.32
C LYS A 134 -24.58 19.25 -9.47
N THR A 135 -24.26 19.31 -8.18
CA THR A 135 -24.97 20.16 -7.22
C THR A 135 -24.17 21.34 -6.71
N VAL A 136 -22.83 21.29 -6.80
CA VAL A 136 -21.94 22.32 -6.27
C VAL A 136 -21.45 23.19 -7.43
N ASP A 137 -21.58 24.50 -7.29
CA ASP A 137 -21.01 25.44 -8.24
C ASP A 137 -19.50 25.55 -8.03
N PHE A 138 -18.74 25.07 -9.01
CA PHE A 138 -17.29 25.11 -8.99
C PHE A 138 -16.74 26.29 -9.78
N ASN A 139 -16.04 27.18 -9.08
CA ASN A 139 -15.36 28.33 -9.70
C ASN A 139 -14.29 27.95 -10.74
N ASN A 140 -13.57 26.84 -10.53
CA ASN A 140 -12.52 26.35 -11.42
C ASN A 140 -12.20 24.87 -11.14
N GLU A 141 -11.38 24.25 -12.01
CA GLU A 141 -10.91 22.87 -11.85
C GLU A 141 -10.22 22.64 -10.49
N GLU A 142 -9.44 23.62 -10.00
CA GLU A 142 -8.74 23.44 -8.73
C GLU A 142 -9.70 23.35 -7.54
N HIS A 143 -10.80 24.12 -7.56
CA HIS A 143 -11.85 24.10 -6.56
C HIS A 143 -12.59 22.77 -6.57
N GLU A 144 -12.97 22.29 -7.76
CA GLU A 144 -13.59 20.98 -7.96
C GLU A 144 -12.69 19.86 -7.43
N VAL A 145 -11.42 19.81 -7.86
CA VAL A 145 -10.46 18.79 -7.45
C VAL A 145 -10.25 18.83 -5.93
N ASN A 146 -10.17 20.01 -5.32
CA ASN A 146 -10.07 20.12 -3.87
C ASN A 146 -11.30 19.56 -3.15
N TYR A 147 -12.48 19.81 -3.67
CA TYR A 147 -13.73 19.29 -3.13
C TYR A 147 -13.76 17.76 -3.21
N ILE A 148 -13.41 17.19 -4.37
CA ILE A 148 -13.28 15.75 -4.58
C ILE A 148 -12.29 15.15 -3.59
N MET A 149 -11.11 15.76 -3.44
CA MET A 149 -10.10 15.29 -2.49
C MET A 149 -10.61 15.33 -1.05
N LYS A 150 -11.44 16.32 -0.67
CA LYS A 150 -12.07 16.37 0.65
C LYS A 150 -12.96 15.16 0.90
N ILE A 151 -13.82 14.81 -0.06
CA ILE A 151 -14.66 13.60 0.01
C ILE A 151 -13.79 12.35 0.18
N VAL A 152 -12.78 12.19 -0.68
CA VAL A 152 -11.86 11.05 -0.64
C VAL A 152 -11.15 10.96 0.70
N THR A 153 -10.61 12.06 1.22
CA THR A 153 -9.93 12.07 2.53
C THR A 153 -10.85 11.77 3.70
N GLY A 154 -12.15 12.08 3.61
CA GLY A 154 -13.14 11.70 4.62
C GLY A 154 -13.34 10.19 4.69
N ASN A 155 -13.30 9.51 3.54
CA ASN A 155 -13.60 8.08 3.43
C ASN A 155 -12.35 7.18 3.49
N ILE A 156 -11.15 7.71 3.23
CA ILE A 156 -9.93 6.90 3.01
C ILE A 156 -9.53 6.06 4.23
N ASN A 157 -9.74 6.58 5.45
CA ASN A 157 -9.47 5.84 6.69
C ASN A 157 -10.40 4.65 6.86
N PHE A 158 -11.67 4.80 6.49
CA PHE A 158 -12.65 3.72 6.54
C PHE A 158 -12.27 2.61 5.57
N ILE A 159 -11.91 2.97 4.34
CA ILE A 159 -11.48 2.00 3.32
C ILE A 159 -10.17 1.31 3.72
N GLN A 160 -9.20 2.04 4.26
CA GLN A 160 -7.95 1.46 4.75
C GLN A 160 -8.23 0.39 5.81
N ARG A 161 -9.06 0.69 6.82
CA ARG A 161 -9.44 -0.29 7.86
C ARG A 161 -10.10 -1.53 7.28
N ARG A 162 -10.96 -1.37 6.27
CA ARG A 162 -11.65 -2.48 5.60
C ARG A 162 -10.68 -3.36 4.81
N LEU A 163 -9.75 -2.76 4.08
CA LEU A 163 -8.70 -3.48 3.36
C LEU A 163 -7.78 -4.24 4.33
N ASP A 164 -7.39 -3.61 5.44
CA ASP A 164 -6.57 -4.26 6.47
C ASP A 164 -7.27 -5.45 7.12
N ALA A 165 -8.59 -5.36 7.32
CA ALA A 165 -9.40 -6.48 7.82
C ALA A 165 -9.42 -7.64 6.82
N LEU A 166 -9.68 -7.36 5.54
CA LEU A 166 -9.66 -8.37 4.47
C LEU A 166 -8.29 -9.03 4.32
N ASP A 167 -7.21 -8.27 4.41
CA ASP A 167 -5.85 -8.81 4.33
C ASP A 167 -5.52 -9.70 5.54
N LYS A 168 -6.04 -9.37 6.74
CA LYS A 168 -5.91 -10.22 7.93
C LYS A 168 -6.68 -11.53 7.76
N GLU A 169 -7.89 -11.49 7.24
CA GLU A 169 -8.71 -12.68 6.98
C GLU A 169 -8.05 -13.59 5.94
N ARG A 170 -7.59 -13.03 4.80
CA ARG A 170 -6.85 -13.79 3.78
C ARG A 170 -5.63 -14.49 4.36
N LYS A 171 -4.83 -13.79 5.17
CA LYS A 171 -3.67 -14.39 5.85
C LYS A 171 -4.03 -15.49 6.83
N LYS A 172 -5.21 -15.46 7.45
CA LYS A 172 -5.68 -16.56 8.32
C LYS A 172 -6.05 -17.78 7.47
N VAL A 173 -6.81 -17.58 6.40
CA VAL A 173 -7.18 -18.67 5.46
C VAL A 173 -5.94 -19.32 4.83
N GLU A 174 -4.95 -18.53 4.42
CA GLU A 174 -3.67 -19.03 3.88
C GLU A 174 -2.86 -19.83 4.91
N LYS A 175 -2.98 -19.53 6.21
CA LYS A 175 -2.32 -20.31 7.25
C LYS A 175 -3.03 -21.64 7.48
N ILE A 176 -4.36 -21.62 7.55
CA ILE A 176 -5.18 -22.82 7.72
C ILE A 176 -4.95 -23.80 6.57
N SER A 177 -5.01 -23.33 5.32
CA SER A 177 -4.73 -24.16 4.14
C SER A 177 -3.33 -24.78 4.17
N LYS A 178 -2.28 -24.01 4.51
CA LYS A 178 -0.91 -24.56 4.64
C LYS A 178 -0.76 -25.56 5.79
N GLU A 179 -1.53 -25.40 6.87
CA GLU A 179 -1.55 -26.35 7.98
C GLU A 179 -2.30 -27.64 7.60
N GLU A 180 -3.34 -27.55 6.78
CA GLU A 180 -4.07 -28.70 6.22
C GLU A 180 -3.22 -29.46 5.20
N GLU A 181 -2.53 -28.78 4.28
CA GLU A 181 -1.58 -29.37 3.34
C GLU A 181 -0.48 -30.17 4.08
N LYS A 182 0.09 -29.58 5.15
CA LYS A 182 1.09 -30.27 5.99
C LYS A 182 0.56 -31.48 6.74
N LYS A 183 -0.72 -31.50 7.10
CA LYS A 183 -1.36 -32.68 7.75
C LYS A 183 -1.58 -33.82 6.77
N ILE A 184 -1.85 -33.51 5.50
CA ILE A 184 -1.99 -34.50 4.42
C ILE A 184 -0.62 -35.10 4.06
N GLU A 185 0.45 -34.30 4.12
CA GLU A 185 1.84 -34.75 3.87
C GLU A 185 2.43 -35.61 4.99
N GLN A 186 1.87 -35.60 6.19
CA GLN A 186 2.29 -36.51 7.26
C GLN A 186 1.73 -37.92 7.01
N PRO A 187 2.57 -38.95 6.86
CA PRO A 187 2.09 -40.30 6.58
C PRO A 187 1.23 -40.77 7.76
N THR A 188 0.00 -41.20 7.48
CA THR A 188 -0.87 -41.82 8.47
C THR A 188 -0.18 -43.08 8.98
N VAL A 189 0.41 -43.03 10.19
CA VAL A 189 1.05 -44.19 10.79
C VAL A 189 -0.03 -45.21 11.11
N ALA A 190 -0.12 -46.28 10.32
CA ALA A 190 -1.08 -47.35 10.54
C ALA A 190 -0.79 -48.02 11.89
N TYR A 191 -1.74 -47.92 12.82
CA TYR A 191 -1.64 -48.52 14.14
C TYR A 191 -1.63 -50.06 14.03
N LYS A 192 -0.46 -50.69 14.23
CA LYS A 192 -0.38 -52.14 14.40
C LYS A 192 -0.91 -52.51 15.78
N ARG A 193 -2.09 -53.11 15.86
CA ARG A 193 -2.61 -53.73 17.08
C ARG A 193 -1.60 -54.77 17.57
N LYS A 194 -1.13 -54.64 18.82
CA LYS A 194 -0.37 -55.69 19.49
C LYS A 194 -1.27 -56.92 19.63
N GLY A 195 -0.90 -58.03 19.00
CA GLY A 195 -1.63 -59.28 19.12
C GLY A 195 -1.66 -59.77 20.56
N SER A 196 -2.83 -60.13 21.06
CA SER A 196 -2.98 -60.81 22.34
C SER A 196 -2.34 -62.20 22.23
N GLY A 197 -1.14 -62.37 22.77
CA GLY A 197 -0.42 -63.65 22.75
C GLY A 197 -1.19 -64.72 23.51
N ARG A 198 -1.87 -65.61 22.80
CA ARG A 198 -2.24 -66.93 23.35
C ARG A 198 -1.00 -67.80 23.24
N ARG A 199 -0.36 -68.12 24.37
CA ARG A 199 0.62 -69.21 24.45
C ARG A 199 -0.09 -70.48 24.00
N LYS A 200 0.39 -71.13 22.93
CA LYS A 200 0.11 -72.55 22.70
C LYS A 200 0.86 -73.30 23.78
N VAL A 201 0.12 -73.93 24.69
CA VAL A 201 0.68 -74.91 25.62
C VAL A 201 0.39 -76.25 24.97
N ASP A 202 1.42 -76.87 24.41
CA ASP A 202 1.32 -78.24 23.91
C ASP A 202 1.32 -79.16 25.13
N PHE A 203 0.22 -79.88 25.35
CA PHE A 203 0.16 -80.93 26.37
C PHE A 203 0.77 -82.19 25.76
N ILE A 204 1.86 -82.66 26.38
CA ILE A 204 2.48 -83.98 26.16
C ILE A 204 1.58 -85.05 26.78
#